data_AF-A0AAD5N4A2-F1
#
_entry.id   AF-A0AAD5N4A2-F1
#
_cell.length_a   1.000
_cell.length_b   1.000
_cell.length_c   1.000
_cell.angle_alpha   90.00
_cell.angle_beta   90.00
_cell.angle_gamma   90.00
#
_symmetry.space_group_name_H-M   'P 1'
#
loop_
_entity.id
_entity.type
_entity.pdbx_description
1 polymer ?
#
loop_
_entity_poly.entity_id
_entity_poly.type
_entity_poly.pdbx_seq_one_letter_code
_entity_poly.pdbx_strand_id
1 'polypeptide(L)'
;MDDTCIIVSNTVTGICKMMPQGRMLMCNMPMAIGAIPSRHLTIGGTISTTNIIMASWSRTMWQSVVNRAVRMLALGPFGSNFFSASAVVSGS
;
A
#
# COMPACT_ATOMS: atom_id res chain seq x y z
N MET A 1 -13.60 -14.77 -6.10
CA MET A 1 -13.44 -15.31 -4.74
C MET A 1 -13.20 -14.11 -3.86
N ASP A 2 -14.22 -13.73 -3.09
CA ASP A 2 -14.23 -12.49 -2.34
C ASP A 2 -13.54 -12.69 -0.98
N ASP A 3 -12.40 -12.05 -0.80
CA ASP A 3 -11.69 -12.00 0.47
C ASP A 3 -12.50 -11.11 1.44
N THR A 4 -12.83 -11.61 2.64
CA THR A 4 -13.54 -10.80 3.65
C THR A 4 -12.55 -10.05 4.54
N CYS A 5 -12.73 -8.74 4.71
CA CYS A 5 -11.86 -7.90 5.52
C CYS A 5 -12.25 -7.91 7.01
N ILE A 6 -11.26 -7.88 7.89
CA ILE A 6 -11.45 -7.66 9.33
C ILE A 6 -11.22 -6.17 9.60
N ILE A 7 -12.24 -5.49 10.13
CA ILE A 7 -12.19 -4.04 10.39
C ILE A 7 -12.21 -3.80 11.90
N VAL A 8 -11.20 -3.11 12.42
CA VAL A 8 -11.12 -2.64 13.80
C VAL A 8 -11.01 -1.13 13.77
N SER A 9 -11.90 -0.42 14.47
CA SER A 9 -11.88 1.04 14.55
C SER A 9 -11.75 1.74 13.19
N ASN A 10 -12.51 1.27 12.19
CA ASN A 10 -12.49 1.76 10.81
C ASN A 10 -11.21 1.48 10.01
N THR A 11 -10.34 0.58 10.49
CA THR A 11 -9.11 0.17 9.80
C THR A 11 -9.16 -1.32 9.48
N VAL A 12 -8.80 -1.70 8.25
CA VAL A 12 -8.64 -3.11 7.89
C VAL A 12 -7.36 -3.63 8.55
N THR A 13 -7.48 -4.56 9.49
CA THR A 13 -6.34 -5.13 10.24
C THR A 13 -5.91 -6.50 9.73
N GLY A 14 -6.73 -7.14 8.91
CA GLY A 14 -6.43 -8.44 8.33
C GLY A 14 -7.43 -8.84 7.26
N ILE A 15 -7.10 -9.89 6.52
CA ILE A 15 -8.04 -10.56 5.61
C ILE A 15 -8.35 -11.95 6.14
N CYS A 16 -9.60 -12.34 6.03
CA CYS A 16 -10.06 -13.65 6.43
C CYS A 16 -9.98 -14.58 5.22
N LYS A 17 -9.11 -15.59 5.31
CA LYS A 17 -8.89 -16.54 4.23
C LYS A 17 -9.81 -17.75 4.41
N MET A 18 -10.30 -18.30 3.29
CA MET A 18 -10.96 -19.61 3.31
C MET A 18 -9.96 -20.68 3.75
N MET A 19 -10.35 -21.50 4.73
CA MET A 19 -9.54 -22.64 5.13
C MET A 19 -9.70 -23.79 4.12
N PRO A 20 -8.62 -24.56 3.84
CA PRO A 20 -8.68 -25.66 2.88
C PRO A 20 -9.59 -26.83 3.29
N GLN A 21 -9.87 -26.99 4.59
CA GLN A 21 -10.57 -28.17 5.15
C GLN A 21 -12.11 -28.07 5.21
N GLY A 22 -12.67 -27.07 4.55
CA GLY A 22 -14.10 -26.84 4.47
C GLY A 22 -14.30 -25.41 4.06
N ARG A 23 -15.09 -25.18 3.01
CA ARG A 23 -15.33 -23.87 2.36
C ARG A 23 -16.06 -22.85 3.27
N MET A 24 -15.63 -22.73 4.52
CA MET A 24 -16.21 -21.88 5.55
C MET A 24 -15.22 -20.79 5.89
N LEU A 25 -15.72 -19.56 5.86
CA LEU A 25 -15.00 -18.34 6.19
C LEU A 25 -15.02 -18.21 7.73
N MET A 26 -14.00 -18.72 8.41
CA MET A 26 -13.96 -18.77 9.87
C MET A 26 -13.06 -17.67 10.47
N CYS A 27 -13.49 -16.42 10.37
CA CYS A 27 -12.70 -15.26 10.83
C CYS A 27 -12.54 -15.15 12.34
N ASN A 28 -13.20 -16.04 13.08
CA ASN A 28 -13.10 -16.14 14.54
C ASN A 28 -11.89 -16.99 15.00
N MET A 29 -11.20 -17.69 14.08
CA MET A 29 -10.00 -18.45 14.41
C MET A 29 -8.72 -17.70 14.02
N PRO A 30 -7.71 -17.60 14.90
CA PRO A 30 -6.45 -16.92 14.59
C PRO A 30 -5.76 -17.46 13.33
N MET A 31 -5.88 -18.77 13.07
CA MET A 31 -5.28 -19.44 11.91
C MET A 31 -5.92 -19.09 10.56
N ALA A 32 -7.15 -18.55 10.57
CA ALA A 32 -7.84 -18.11 9.36
C ALA A 32 -7.57 -16.63 9.03
N ILE A 33 -6.88 -15.91 9.91
CA ILE A 33 -6.51 -14.51 9.73
C ILE A 33 -5.20 -14.46 8.94
N GLY A 34 -5.29 -13.98 7.70
CA GLY A 34 -4.15 -13.73 6.85
C GLY A 34 -3.70 -12.27 6.86
N ALA A 35 -2.42 -12.05 6.56
CA ALA A 35 -1.90 -10.73 6.26
C ALA A 35 -2.58 -10.14 5.02
N ILE A 36 -2.80 -8.81 5.05
CA ILE A 36 -3.36 -8.06 3.92
C ILE A 36 -2.38 -8.14 2.74
N PRO A 37 -2.83 -8.61 1.56
CA PRO A 37 -1.97 -8.71 0.39
C PRO A 37 -1.38 -7.34 0.00
N SER A 38 -0.12 -7.31 -0.41
CA SER A 38 0.61 -6.07 -0.75
C SER A 38 -0.10 -5.22 -1.81
N ARG A 39 -0.84 -5.83 -2.73
CA ARG A 39 -1.67 -5.12 -3.73
C ARG A 39 -2.68 -4.13 -3.14
N HIS A 40 -3.13 -4.34 -1.89
CA HIS A 40 -4.04 -3.43 -1.19
C HIS A 40 -3.31 -2.41 -0.31
N LEU A 41 -2.01 -2.57 -0.11
CA LEU A 41 -1.15 -1.70 0.71
C LEU A 41 -0.23 -0.82 -0.14
N THR A 42 -0.11 -1.11 -1.44
CA THR A 42 0.79 -0.41 -2.35
C THR A 42 -0.01 0.49 -3.29
N ILE A 43 0.38 1.76 -3.38
CA ILE A 43 -0.06 2.68 -4.43
C ILE A 43 1.11 2.80 -5.41
N GLY A 44 0.87 2.41 -6.66
CA GLY A 44 1.83 2.53 -7.76
C GLY A 44 1.41 3.60 -8.77
N GLY A 45 2.37 4.13 -9.51
CA GLY A 45 2.12 5.10 -10.58
C GLY A 45 3.38 5.38 -11.39
N THR A 46 3.21 6.03 -12.54
CA THR A 46 4.30 6.45 -13.42
C THR A 46 4.38 7.97 -13.42
N ILE A 47 5.59 8.51 -13.23
CA ILE A 47 5.86 9.94 -13.40
C ILE A 47 6.54 10.11 -14.75
N SER A 48 5.91 10.88 -15.63
CA SER A 48 6.49 11.28 -16.91
C SER A 48 6.83 12.77 -16.86
N THR A 49 7.97 13.13 -17.45
CA THR A 49 8.39 14.52 -17.58
C THR A 49 8.78 14.81 -19.02
N THR A 50 8.44 16.01 -19.49
CA THR A 50 8.90 16.55 -20.77
C THR A 50 10.11 17.48 -20.59
N ASN A 51 10.48 17.77 -19.34
CA ASN A 51 11.62 18.62 -19.03
C ASN A 51 12.92 17.81 -19.16
N ILE A 52 13.79 18.24 -20.08
CA ILE A 52 15.03 17.53 -20.41
C ILE A 52 16.02 17.47 -19.22
N ILE A 53 15.97 18.47 -18.33
CA ILE A 53 16.81 18.48 -17.12
C ILE A 53 16.33 17.38 -16.17
N MET A 54 15.03 17.31 -15.92
CA MET A 54 14.44 16.27 -15.06
C MET A 54 14.60 14.86 -15.65
N ALA A 55 14.60 14.72 -16.96
CA ALA A 55 14.89 13.44 -17.61
C ALA A 55 16.31 12.94 -17.31
N SER A 56 17.27 13.85 -17.11
CA SER A 56 18.65 13.53 -16.74
C SER A 56 18.89 13.35 -15.23
N TRP A 57 17.84 13.49 -14.40
CA TRP A 57 17.98 13.36 -12.95
C TRP A 57 18.35 11.95 -12.51
N SER A 58 19.23 11.87 -11.52
CA SER A 58 19.57 10.62 -10.86
C SER A 58 18.38 10.02 -10.11
N ARG A 59 18.44 8.72 -9.79
CA ARG A 59 17.44 8.07 -8.94
C ARG A 59 17.29 8.77 -7.58
N THR A 60 18.37 9.30 -7.01
CA THR A 60 18.34 10.02 -5.73
C THR A 60 17.58 11.35 -5.82
N MET A 61 17.70 12.07 -6.93
CA MET A 61 16.92 13.28 -7.19
C MET A 61 15.43 12.96 -7.34
N TRP A 62 15.09 11.93 -8.11
CA TRP A 62 13.71 11.45 -8.20
C TRP A 62 13.15 10.99 -6.85
N GLN A 63 13.97 10.30 -6.05
CA GLN A 63 13.58 9.86 -4.71
C GLN A 63 13.21 11.05 -3.82
N SER A 64 13.88 12.21 -3.94
CA SER A 64 13.51 13.43 -3.22
C SER A 64 12.09 13.91 -3.56
N VAL A 65 11.71 13.86 -4.84
CA VAL A 65 10.36 14.20 -5.31
C VAL A 65 9.32 13.26 -4.72
N VAL A 66 9.55 11.95 -4.82
CA VAL A 66 8.58 10.96 -4.34
C VAL A 66 8.50 10.94 -2.81
N ASN A 67 9.61 11.19 -2.09
CA ASN A 67 9.59 11.39 -0.63
C ASN A 67 8.73 12.59 -0.22
N ARG A 68 8.73 13.66 -1.02
CA ARG A 68 7.84 14.80 -0.77
C ARG A 68 6.36 14.41 -0.95
N ALA A 69 6.05 13.59 -1.96
CA ALA A 69 4.71 13.06 -2.14
C ALA A 69 4.28 12.17 -0.95
N VAL A 70 5.16 11.27 -0.48
CA VAL A 70 4.93 10.46 0.73
C VAL A 70 4.63 11.33 1.94
N ARG A 71 5.40 12.40 2.16
CA ARG A 71 5.18 13.32 3.27
C ARG A 71 3.83 14.04 3.15
N MET A 72 3.41 14.43 1.95
CA MET A 72 2.09 15.02 1.71
C MET A 72 0.96 14.02 1.97
N LEU A 73 1.16 12.74 1.65
CA LEU A 73 0.18 11.70 1.95
C LEU A 73 0.08 11.42 3.46
N ALA A 74 1.21 11.39 4.16
CA ALA A 74 1.27 11.10 5.60
C ALA A 74 0.80 12.27 6.48
N LEU A 75 1.08 13.52 6.10
CA LEU A 75 0.74 14.71 6.90
C LEU A 75 -0.47 15.49 6.37
N GLY A 76 -0.95 15.16 5.17
CA GLY A 76 -2.03 15.86 4.52
C GLY A 76 -3.42 15.31 4.87
N PRO A 77 -4.45 15.63 4.06
CA PRO A 77 -5.83 15.20 4.28
C PRO A 77 -6.01 13.68 4.35
N PHE A 78 -5.03 12.93 3.85
CA PHE A 78 -5.04 11.47 3.82
C PHE A 78 -4.21 10.84 4.95
N GLY A 79 -3.64 11.62 5.88
CA GLY A 79 -2.75 11.12 6.92
C GLY A 79 -3.39 10.06 7.83
N SER A 80 -4.71 10.15 8.05
CA SER A 80 -5.47 9.13 8.79
C SER A 80 -5.67 7.82 8.03
N ASN A 81 -5.43 7.79 6.72
CA ASN A 81 -5.64 6.62 5.87
C ASN A 81 -4.39 5.73 5.78
N PHE A 82 -3.24 6.23 6.24
CA PHE A 82 -1.96 5.53 6.16
C PHE A 82 -1.33 5.44 7.54
N PHE A 83 -1.14 4.21 8.04
CA PHE A 83 -0.35 3.99 9.26
C PHE A 83 1.13 4.35 9.03
N SER A 84 1.65 3.99 7.86
CA SER A 84 2.97 4.38 7.38
C SER A 84 2.96 4.45 5.87
N ALA A 85 3.83 5.28 5.30
CA ALA A 85 4.00 5.41 3.87
C ALA A 85 5.50 5.47 3.55
N SER A 86 5.90 4.73 2.52
CA SER A 86 7.25 4.76 1.96
C SER A 86 7.15 4.66 0.44
N ALA A 87 8.17 5.12 -0.25
CA ALA A 87 8.21 5.05 -1.70
C ALA A 87 9.58 4.65 -2.21
N VAL A 88 9.58 3.96 -3.35
CA VAL A 88 10.78 3.49 -4.00
C VAL A 88 10.72 3.92 -5.46
N VAL A 89 11.79 4.54 -5.95
CA VAL A 89 11.95 4.80 -7.37
C VAL A 89 12.60 3.60 -8.04
N SER A 90 11.84 2.92 -8.91
CA SER A 90 12.32 1.86 -9.78
C SER A 90 12.39 2.36 -11.22
N GLY A 91 13.57 2.34 -11.82
CA GLY A 91 13.83 2.59 -13.24
C GLY A 91 15.08 1.83 -13.64
N SER A 92 15.23 1.49 -14.92
CA SER A 92 16.45 0.87 -15.49
C SER A 92 17.58 1.90 -15.49
#